data_AF-A0AAU1EDK2-F1
#
_entry.id   AF-A0AAU1EDK2-F1
#
_cell.length_a   1.000
_cell.length_b   1.000
_cell.length_c   1.000
_cell.angle_alpha   90.00
_cell.angle_beta   90.00
_cell.angle_gamma   90.00
#
_symmetry.space_group_name_H-M   'P 1'
#
loop_
_entity.id
_entity.type
_entity.pdbx_description
1 polymer ?
#
loop_
_entity_poly.entity_id
_entity_poly.type
_entity_poly.pdbx_seq_one_letter_code
_entity_poly.pdbx_strand_id
1 'polypeptide(L)' 'MSEATVRVTAKFNNGEDFEAVGEVTFHDRYVVVYDVDGASGYLFYGSLLWLLTETELKQSFEPPF' A
#
# COMPACT_ATOMS: atom_id res chain seq x y z
N MET A 1 -0.28 19.43 3.88
CA MET A 1 0.04 18.07 4.38
C MET A 1 0.37 17.28 3.14
N SER A 2 1.65 16.95 2.91
CA SER A 2 2.03 16.19 1.72
C SER A 2 1.50 14.77 1.91
N GLU A 3 0.50 14.38 1.12
CA GLU A 3 0.01 13.01 1.08
C GLU A 3 1.15 12.13 0.57
N ALA A 4 1.83 11.44 1.49
CA ALA A 4 2.85 10.49 1.14
C ALA A 4 2.16 9.29 0.50
N THR A 5 2.15 9.25 -0.82
CA THR A 5 1.65 8.10 -1.58
C THR A 5 2.64 6.95 -1.44
N VAL A 6 2.20 5.80 -0.92
CA VAL A 6 3.06 4.63 -0.67
C VAL A 6 2.74 3.56 -1.71
N ARG A 7 3.76 2.95 -2.32
CA ARG A 7 3.58 1.72 -3.08
C ARG A 7 3.56 0.55 -2.11
N VAL A 8 2.52 -0.27 -2.23
CA VAL A 8 2.27 -1.42 -1.37
C VAL A 8 2.37 -2.67 -2.21
N THR A 9 3.18 -3.62 -1.76
CA THR A 9 3.24 -4.97 -2.33
C THR A 9 2.80 -5.97 -1.28
N ALA A 10 1.70 -6.67 -1.54
CA ALA A 10 1.17 -7.74 -0.69
C ALA A 10 1.44 -9.09 -1.35
N LYS A 11 2.17 -9.96 -0.65
CA LYS A 11 2.40 -11.35 -1.05
C LYS A 11 1.53 -12.27 -0.22
N PHE A 12 0.77 -13.14 -0.87
CA PHE A 12 -0.17 -14.05 -0.21
C PHE A 12 0.41 -15.44 -0.03
N ASN A 13 -0.12 -16.18 0.94
CA ASN A 13 0.29 -17.55 1.25
C ASN A 13 0.03 -18.54 0.12
N ASN A 14 -0.86 -18.20 -0.83
CA ASN A 14 -1.13 -18.99 -2.02
C ASN A 14 -0.14 -18.74 -3.18
N GLY A 15 0.84 -17.85 -2.99
CA GLY A 15 1.81 -17.46 -4.01
C GLY A 15 1.33 -16.35 -4.96
N GLU A 16 0.13 -15.80 -4.76
CA GLU A 16 -0.32 -14.61 -5.47
C GLU A 16 0.37 -13.36 -4.93
N ASP A 17 0.56 -12.38 -5.81
CA ASP A 17 1.11 -11.07 -5.48
C ASP A 17 0.10 -9.98 -5.88
N PHE A 18 0.00 -8.95 -5.06
CA PHE A 18 -0.79 -7.76 -5.32
C PHE A 18 0.07 -6.51 -5.15
N GLU A 19 -0.06 -5.57 -6.08
CA GLU A 19 0.62 -4.28 -6.02
C GLU A 19 -0.41 -3.15 -6.18
N ALA A 20 -0.37 -2.19 -5.26
CA ALA A 20 -1.16 -0.97 -5.35
C ALA A 20 -0.36 0.24 -4.88
N VAL A 21 -0.89 1.42 -5.16
CA VAL A 21 -0.32 2.70 -4.75
C VAL A 21 -1.41 3.43 -3.99
N GLY A 22 -1.12 3.84 -2.76
CA GLY A 22 -2.17 4.33 -1.87
C GLY A 22 -1.73 4.52 -0.43
N GLU A 23 -2.72 4.61 0.47
CA GLU A 23 -2.50 4.71 1.92
C GLU A 23 -2.78 3.37 2.61
N VAL A 24 -1.88 2.96 3.51
CA VAL A 24 -2.01 1.70 4.26
C VAL A 24 -2.49 1.99 5.67
N THR A 25 -3.56 1.32 6.07
CA THR A 25 -4.03 1.30 7.45
C THR A 25 -3.96 -0.11 8.03
N PHE A 26 -3.24 -0.25 9.14
CA PHE A 26 -3.13 -1.51 9.87
C PHE A 26 -4.19 -1.61 10.95
N HIS A 27 -4.89 -2.75 10.97
CA HIS A 27 -5.72 -3.17 12.08
C HIS A 27 -5.19 -4.48 12.66
N ASP A 28 -5.68 -4.85 13.84
CA ASP A 28 -5.21 -6.00 14.60
C ASP A 28 -5.22 -7.32 13.81
N ARG A 29 -6.19 -7.49 12.89
CA ARG A 29 -6.36 -8.73 12.10
C ARG A 29 -6.31 -8.55 10.59
N TYR A 30 -6.37 -7.33 10.10
CA TYR A 30 -6.46 -7.04 8.68
C TYR A 30 -5.77 -5.72 8.35
N VAL A 31 -5.41 -5.58 7.09
CA VAL A 31 -4.79 -4.38 6.52
C VAL A 31 -5.73 -3.85 5.44
N VAL A 32 -5.90 -2.53 5.41
CA VAL A 32 -6.65 -1.85 4.36
C VAL A 32 -5.68 -1.00 3.56
N VAL A 33 -5.70 -1.15 2.24
CA VAL A 33 -4.96 -0.30 1.30
C VAL A 33 -5.98 0.56 0.57
N TYR A 34 -6.06 1.83 0.93
CA TYR A 34 -6.91 2.82 0.26
C TYR A 34 -6.25 3.30 -1.02
N ASP A 35 -7.01 3.45 -2.10
CA ASP A 35 -6.53 4.09 -3.33
C ASP A 35 -6.20 5.57 -3.06
N VAL A 36 -5.46 6.20 -3.96
CA VAL A 36 -5.00 7.60 -3.88
C VAL A 36 -6.17 8.58 -3.77
N ASP A 37 -7.35 8.20 -4.25
CA ASP A 37 -8.58 9.00 -4.13
C ASP A 37 -9.31 8.84 -2.77
N GLY A 38 -8.89 7.87 -1.95
CA GLY A 38 -9.50 7.53 -0.66
C GLY A 38 -10.93 7.00 -0.76
N ALA A 39 -11.48 6.83 -1.97
CA ALA A 39 -12.88 6.46 -2.19
C ALA A 39 -13.08 4.94 -2.20
N SER A 40 -12.04 4.20 -2.56
CA SER A 40 -12.05 2.75 -2.59
C SER A 40 -10.81 2.17 -1.91
N GLY A 41 -10.90 0.92 -1.45
CA GLY A 41 -9.79 0.28 -0.78
C GLY A 41 -9.88 -1.24 -0.82
N TYR A 42 -8.73 -1.87 -0.66
CA TYR A 42 -8.56 -3.32 -0.65
C TYR A 42 -8.34 -3.79 0.79
N LEU A 43 -9.13 -4.77 1.22
CA LEU A 43 -9.01 -5.37 2.55
C LEU A 43 -8.30 -6.73 2.46
N PHE A 44 -7.21 -6.86 3.21
CA PHE A 44 -6.41 -8.07 3.29
C PHE A 44 -6.42 -8.61 4.72
N TYR A 45 -6.83 -9.86 4.89
CA TYR A 45 -6.71 -10.53 6.19
C TYR A 45 -5.26 -10.93 6.44
N GLY A 46 -4.73 -10.59 7.63
CA GLY A 46 -3.34 -10.92 7.99
C GLY A 46 -3.06 -12.42 7.94
N SER A 47 -4.06 -13.27 8.15
CA SER A 47 -3.93 -14.74 8.03
C SER A 47 -3.66 -15.23 6.60
N LEU A 48 -3.94 -14.40 5.59
CA LEU A 48 -3.73 -14.73 4.17
C LEU A 48 -2.42 -14.13 3.64
N LEU A 49 -1.89 -13.12 4.32
CA LEU A 49 -0.66 -12.44 3.94
C LEU A 49 0.55 -13.21 4.43
N TRP A 50 1.53 -13.37 3.52
CA TRP A 50 2.86 -13.84 3.85
C TRP A 50 3.79 -12.68 4.15
N LEU A 51 3.74 -11.63 3.33
CA LEU A 51 4.56 -10.43 3.46
C LEU A 51 3.80 -9.22 2.94
N LEU A 52 3.89 -8.10 3.66
CA LEU A 52 3.43 -6.79 3.20
C LEU A 52 4.62 -5.83 3.22
N THR A 53 4.90 -5.20 2.08
CA THR A 53 6.00 -4.25 1.93
C THR A 53 5.43 -2.88 1.54
N GLU A 54 5.83 -1.86 2.29
CA GLU A 54 5.54 -0.45 2.01
C GLU A 54 6.80 0.24 1.48
N THR A 55 6.69 0.90 0.33
CA THR A 55 7.76 1.71 -0.25
C THR A 55 7.26 3.13 -0.42
N GLU A 56 7.80 4.06 0.38
CA GLU A 56 7.52 5.49 0.23
C GLU A 56 7.96 5.96 -1.17
N LEU A 57 7.02 6.47 -1.97
CA LEU A 57 7.35 7.16 -3.20
C LEU A 57 7.74 8.60 -2.84
N LYS A 58 9.01 8.84 -2.54
CA LYS A 58 9.53 10.21 -2.54
C LYS A 58 9.50 10.71 -3.98
N GLN A 59 8.55 11.61 -4.28
CA GLN A 59 8.60 12.41 -5.49
C GLN A 59 9.86 13.28 -5.42
N SER A 60 10.93 12.81 -6.06
CA SER A 60 12.12 13.62 -6.33
C SER A 60 11.70 14.73 -7.28
N PHE A 61 11.38 15.90 -6.74
CA PHE A 61 11.31 17.13 -7.52
C PHE A 61 12.75 17.45 -7.96
N GLU A 62 13.15 17.04 -9.17
CA GLU A 62 14.22 17.73 -9.88
C GLU A 62 13.60 19.01 -10.45
N PRO A 63 13.94 20.21 -9.92
CA PRO A 63 13.51 21.44 -10.58
C PRO A 63 14.16 21.48 -11.97
N PRO A 64 13.40 21.74 -13.05
CA PRO A 64 14.03 22.11 -14.30
C PRO A 64 14.76 23.45 -14.05
N PHE A 65 16.05 23.46 -14.36
CA PHE A 65 16.99 24.56 -14.23
C PHE A 65 16.41 25.95 -14.55
#